data_AF-A0A0R1VP27-F1
#
_entry.id   AF-A0A0R1VP27-F1
#
_cell.length_a   1.000
_cell.length_b   1.000
_cell.length_c   1.000
_cell.angle_alpha   90.00
_cell.angle_beta   90.00
_cell.angle_gamma   90.00
#
_symmetry.space_group_name_H-M   'P 1'
#
loop_
_entity.id
_entity.type
_entity.pdbx_description
1 polymer ?
#
loop_
_entity_poly.entity_id
_entity_poly.type
_entity_poly.pdbx_seq_one_letter_code
_entity_poly.pdbx_strand_id
1 'polypeptide(L)' 'MNSGRHDRIGFWNPQIYHFAQSSNSPFTALNSTTDNNNLYYTSQGNTVYNQATGLGTVDFNKLNSAFSK' A
#
# COMPACT_ATOMS: atom_id res chain seq x y z
N MET A 1 -3.25 6.47 14.07
CA MET A 1 -4.19 6.74 12.96
C MET A 1 -5.63 6.95 13.44
N ASN A 2 -6.30 6.04 14.17
CA ASN A 2 -7.62 6.39 14.76
C ASN A 2 -7.50 7.21 16.07
N SER A 3 -6.46 6.95 16.88
CA SER A 3 -6.20 7.75 18.09
C SER A 3 -5.96 9.21 17.71
N GLY A 4 -6.67 10.13 18.38
CA GLY A 4 -6.59 11.57 18.15
C GLY A 4 -7.43 12.13 17.00
N ARG A 5 -8.24 11.32 16.30
CA ARG A 5 -9.23 11.81 15.31
C ARG A 5 -10.61 11.94 15.96
N HIS A 6 -11.35 12.97 15.57
CA HIS A 6 -12.76 13.15 15.97
C HIS A 6 -13.63 12.00 15.42
N ASP A 7 -13.39 11.61 14.16
CA ASP A 7 -14.10 10.52 13.49
C ASP A 7 -13.19 9.34 13.17
N ARG A 8 -13.75 8.14 13.28
CA ARG A 8 -13.08 6.89 12.87
C ARG A 8 -12.94 6.85 11.36
N ILE A 9 -11.80 6.41 10.85
CA ILE A 9 -11.54 6.35 9.41
C ILE A 9 -12.42 5.29 8.70
N GLY A 10 -12.98 4.31 9.42
CA GLY A 10 -14.04 3.42 8.89
C GLY A 10 -13.51 2.26 8.05
N PHE A 11 -14.08 2.05 6.86
CA PHE A 11 -13.64 1.04 5.88
C PHE A 11 -12.61 1.64 4.93
N TRP A 12 -11.40 1.07 4.87
CA TRP A 12 -10.23 1.74 4.27
C TRP A 12 -9.81 1.17 2.92
N ASN A 13 -10.29 -0.03 2.54
CA ASN A 13 -9.76 -0.72 1.37
C ASN A 13 -9.81 0.15 0.10
N PRO A 14 -10.95 0.74 -0.30
CA PRO A 14 -11.00 1.61 -1.48
C PRO A 14 -9.99 2.76 -1.42
N GLN A 15 -9.84 3.40 -0.26
CA GLN A 15 -8.96 4.54 -0.06
C GLN A 15 -7.49 4.14 -0.15
N ILE A 16 -7.08 3.02 0.45
CA ILE A 16 -5.67 2.59 0.38
C ILE A 16 -5.29 2.16 -1.05
N TYR A 17 -6.20 1.55 -1.80
CA TYR A 17 -5.96 1.23 -3.21
C TYR A 17 -5.90 2.49 -4.07
N HIS A 18 -6.71 3.51 -3.77
CA HIS A 18 -6.61 4.82 -4.41
C HIS A 18 -5.27 5.52 -4.11
N PHE A 19 -4.84 5.54 -2.85
CA PHE A 19 -3.56 6.15 -2.45
C PHE A 19 -2.35 5.46 -3.06
N ALA A 20 -2.42 4.13 -3.22
CA ALA A 20 -1.35 3.33 -3.82
C ALA A 20 -1.08 3.66 -5.30
N GLN A 21 -2.07 4.22 -6.01
CA GLN A 21 -1.94 4.64 -7.41
C GLN A 21 -1.35 6.06 -7.55
N SER A 22 -1.19 6.80 -6.45
CA SER A 22 -0.69 8.17 -6.49
C SER A 22 0.83 8.24 -6.61
N SER A 23 1.35 9.33 -7.19
CA SER A 23 2.80 9.56 -7.29
C SER A 23 3.49 9.72 -5.94
N ASN A 24 2.75 10.08 -4.89
CA ASN A 24 3.21 10.11 -3.51
C ASN A 24 2.58 8.99 -2.68
N SER A 25 2.55 7.78 -3.25
CA SER A 25 2.01 6.59 -2.59
C SER A 25 2.64 6.39 -1.20
N PRO A 26 1.84 6.03 -0.18
CA PRO A 26 2.36 5.58 1.11
C PRO A 26 2.83 4.11 1.07
N PHE A 27 2.66 3.42 -0.07
CA PHE A 27 2.99 2.01 -0.24
C PHE A 27 4.17 1.81 -1.18
N THR A 28 5.04 0.86 -0.82
CA THR A 28 6.14 0.38 -1.65
C THR A 28 5.86 -1.06 -2.06
N ALA A 29 5.53 -1.26 -3.33
CA ALA A 29 5.23 -2.58 -3.86
C ALA A 29 6.46 -3.50 -3.80
N LEU A 30 6.28 -4.73 -3.31
CA LEU A 30 7.32 -5.76 -3.30
C LEU A 30 7.18 -6.63 -4.56
N ASN A 31 7.54 -6.05 -5.70
CA ASN A 31 7.32 -6.62 -7.03
C ASN A 31 8.61 -6.98 -7.80
N SER A 32 9.74 -7.14 -7.10
CA SER A 32 11.01 -7.54 -7.74
C SER A 32 10.89 -8.91 -8.40
N THR A 33 11.46 -9.02 -9.61
CA THR A 33 11.58 -10.28 -10.37
C THR A 33 12.94 -10.96 -10.17
N THR A 34 13.88 -10.30 -9.48
CA THR A 34 15.27 -10.78 -9.34
C THR A 34 15.59 -11.30 -7.94
N ASP A 35 14.96 -10.74 -6.90
CA ASP A 35 15.22 -11.08 -5.50
C ASP A 35 13.95 -11.57 -4.81
N ASN A 36 13.36 -12.63 -5.38
CA ASN A 36 12.10 -13.21 -4.92
C ASN A 36 12.23 -14.72 -4.72
N ASN A 37 11.89 -15.20 -3.53
CA ASN A 37 11.89 -16.63 -3.18
C ASN A 37 10.53 -17.31 -3.43
N ASN A 38 9.53 -16.57 -3.90
CA ASN A 38 8.20 -17.08 -4.22
C ASN A 38 8.11 -17.50 -5.69
N LEU A 39 8.23 -18.81 -5.93
CA LEU A 39 8.23 -19.45 -7.25
C LEU A 39 6.88 -19.38 -7.98
N TYR A 40 5.76 -19.21 -7.26
CA TYR A 40 4.41 -19.33 -7.82
C TYR A 40 3.68 -18.00 -7.97
N TYR A 41 4.06 -17.00 -7.17
CA TYR A 41 3.52 -15.64 -7.23
C TYR A 41 4.63 -14.65 -7.57
N THR A 42 5.36 -14.94 -8.66
CA THR A 42 6.36 -14.02 -9.19
C THR A 42 5.66 -12.76 -9.66
N SER A 43 6.12 -11.62 -9.16
CA SER A 43 5.46 -10.37 -9.46
C SER A 43 5.64 -10.00 -10.93
N GLN A 44 4.63 -9.36 -11.52
CA GLN A 44 4.86 -8.54 -12.71
C GLN A 44 5.54 -7.25 -12.26
N GLY A 45 6.67 -6.92 -12.85
CA GLY A 45 7.32 -5.62 -12.64
C GLY A 45 6.33 -4.49 -12.99
N ASN A 46 6.45 -3.36 -12.29
CA ASN A 46 5.59 -2.17 -12.44
C ASN A 46 4.12 -2.32 -12.04
N THR A 47 3.72 -3.38 -11.33
CA THR A 47 2.37 -3.44 -10.72
C THR A 47 2.37 -2.87 -9.30
N VAL A 48 1.31 -2.12 -8.97
CA VAL A 48 1.06 -1.61 -7.61
C VAL A 48 0.67 -2.73 -6.64
N TYR A 49 0.03 -3.78 -7.17
CA TYR A 49 -0.44 -4.93 -6.40
C TYR A 49 0.35 -6.18 -6.76
N ASN A 50 0.68 -6.96 -5.74
CA ASN A 50 1.26 -8.30 -5.83
C ASN A 50 0.35 -9.29 -5.08
N GLN A 51 0.10 -10.47 -5.64
CA GLN A 51 -0.81 -11.46 -5.03
C GLN A 51 -0.29 -12.02 -3.69
N ALA A 52 1.03 -12.11 -3.51
CA ALA A 52 1.63 -12.60 -2.28
C ALA A 52 1.76 -11.52 -1.19
N THR A 53 2.01 -10.26 -1.58
CA THR A 53 2.32 -9.17 -0.61
C THR A 53 1.32 -8.02 -0.61
N GLY A 54 0.25 -8.09 -1.41
CA GLY A 54 -0.71 -7.00 -1.56
C GLY A 54 -0.06 -5.72 -2.10
N LEU A 55 -0.22 -4.62 -1.36
CA LEU A 55 0.39 -3.32 -1.68
C LEU A 55 1.87 -3.21 -1.24
N GLY A 56 2.43 -4.27 -0.62
CA GLY A 56 3.80 -4.29 -0.13
C GLY A 56 3.95 -3.66 1.26
N THR A 57 5.02 -2.87 1.46
CA THR A 57 5.27 -2.20 2.75
C THR A 57 4.63 -0.83 2.82
N VAL A 58 4.39 -0.33 4.03
CA VAL A 58 3.67 0.92 4.28
C VAL A 58 4.51 1.92 5.07
N ASP A 59 4.52 3.17 4.61
CA ASP A 59 4.94 4.33 5.38
C ASP A 59 3.74 4.90 6.13
N PHE A 60 3.71 4.70 7.46
CA PHE A 60 2.59 5.14 8.29
C PHE A 60 2.46 6.66 8.40
N ASN A 61 3.53 7.43 8.22
CA ASN A 61 3.46 8.88 8.23
C ASN A 61 2.75 9.37 6.97
N LYS A 62 3.17 8.87 5.80
CA LYS A 62 2.50 9.19 4.53
C LYS A 62 1.04 8.72 4.52
N LEU A 63 0.78 7.51 5.05
CA LEU A 63 -0.58 6.98 5.12
C LEU A 63 -1.48 7.85 6.00
N ASN A 64 -0.99 8.24 7.19
CA ASN A 64 -1.74 9.11 8.09
C ASN A 64 -1.98 10.50 7.47
N SER A 65 -1.00 11.05 6.76
CA SER A 65 -1.17 12.30 5.99
C SER A 65 -2.20 12.15 4.87
N ALA A 66 -2.24 11.01 4.16
CA ALA A 66 -3.22 10.75 3.11
C ALA A 66 -4.67 10.70 3.63
N PHE A 67 -4.88 10.18 4.84
CA PHE A 67 -6.19 10.19 5.52
C PHE A 67 -6.54 11.51 6.23
N SER A 68 -5.61 12.46 6.28
CA SER A 68 -5.82 13.77 6.93
C SER A 68 -6.00 14.91 5.93
N LYS A 69 -5.93 14.61 4.63
CA LYS A 69 -6.32 15.50 3.53
C LYS A 69 -7.80 15.36 3.25
#